data_AF-A0A816KUC6-F1
#
_entry.id   AF-A0A816KUC6-F1
#
_cell.length_a   1.000
_cell.length_b   1.000
_cell.length_c   1.000
_cell.angle_alpha   90.00
_cell.angle_beta   90.00
_cell.angle_gamma   90.00
#
_symmetry.space_group_name_H-M   'P 1'
#
loop_
_entity.id
_entity.type
_entity.pdbx_description
1 polymer ?
#
loop_
_entity_poly.entity_id
_entity_poly.type
_entity_poly.pdbx_seq_one_letter_code
_entity_poly.pdbx_strand_id
1 'polypeptide(L)'
;MDRAPEYLHNITTATSPSPSKKRPLSSTNTASIKHKKKESVIDSNGEHESPNEKVINDLVKSTFASNNEASIEDPPSTKKKLVWNDKWLEFKEAQTLEEIKIDTQSTVKWCPDFISKEEGDALFDHLMEELNFEHTEISMYGKPVNLPRLQSWFAEEGLVVKELFQKQKQHIWTSPMRKLKTQLEKLLGAEFDYCLVNLYRDGNDYINFHADNEAKDIVASVTLGATRKFLVRHISCFGKSHTRKRKPLTTPDKKEYEFLLTNGSLIVMLGDMQQYWKHSVPKEKKVQAPRINLTFRTMQDK
;
A
#
# COMPACT_ATOMS: atom_id res chain seq x y z
N MET A 1 59.68 -36.87 0.19
CA MET A 1 60.04 -35.44 0.30
C MET A 1 58.73 -34.68 0.26
N ASP A 2 57.99 -34.71 1.37
CA ASP A 2 58.05 -33.74 2.49
C ASP A 2 56.90 -32.73 2.30
N ARG A 3 55.77 -32.94 2.98
CA ARG A 3 55.46 -32.56 4.38
C ARG A 3 54.79 -31.18 4.44
N ALA A 4 53.57 -31.19 4.98
CA ALA A 4 52.92 -30.03 5.59
C ALA A 4 53.75 -29.49 6.77
N PRO A 5 53.39 -28.30 7.29
CA PRO A 5 52.78 -28.26 8.62
C PRO A 5 51.59 -27.27 8.65
N GLU A 6 50.41 -27.57 9.23
CA GLU A 6 50.05 -27.65 10.66
C GLU A 6 50.65 -26.57 11.55
N TYR A 7 49.80 -25.65 12.04
CA TYR A 7 49.90 -25.13 13.41
C TYR A 7 48.51 -24.96 14.03
N LEU A 8 48.29 -25.76 15.07
CA LEU A 8 47.23 -25.74 16.07
C LEU A 8 47.78 -25.13 17.38
N HIS A 9 46.87 -24.92 18.34
CA HIS A 9 47.03 -24.63 19.78
C HIS A 9 46.96 -23.14 20.21
N ASN A 10 46.27 -22.75 21.30
CA ASN A 10 45.48 -23.46 22.34
C ASN A 10 44.58 -22.46 23.11
N ILE A 11 43.31 -22.80 23.37
CA ILE A 11 42.69 -23.16 24.68
C ILE A 11 42.84 -22.14 25.82
N THR A 12 41.72 -21.61 26.35
CA THR A 12 41.42 -21.66 27.81
C THR A 12 39.91 -21.59 28.08
N THR A 13 39.47 -22.50 28.95
CA THR A 13 38.15 -22.72 29.55
C THR A 13 37.93 -21.91 30.83
N ALA A 14 36.69 -21.50 31.15
CA ALA A 14 36.13 -21.37 32.51
C ALA A 14 34.69 -20.78 32.45
N THR A 15 33.64 -21.57 32.67
CA THR A 15 32.88 -21.78 33.93
C THR A 15 32.04 -20.59 34.42
N SER A 16 30.72 -20.78 34.41
CA SER A 16 29.68 -20.01 35.13
C SER A 16 29.90 -20.03 36.66
N PRO A 17 29.28 -19.10 37.40
CA PRO A 17 27.99 -19.46 38.02
C PRO A 17 26.97 -18.30 38.14
N SER A 18 25.69 -18.66 38.13
CA SER A 18 24.59 -17.86 38.69
C SER A 18 24.71 -17.73 40.22
N PRO A 19 24.08 -16.72 40.82
CA PRO A 19 23.02 -17.07 41.77
C PRO A 19 21.77 -16.19 41.71
N SER A 20 20.69 -16.84 42.13
CA SER A 20 19.35 -16.35 42.43
C SER A 20 19.30 -15.27 43.50
N LYS A 21 18.27 -14.40 43.45
CA LYS A 21 17.58 -13.90 44.65
C LYS A 21 16.11 -13.55 44.33
N LYS A 22 15.23 -14.20 45.08
CA LYS A 22 13.77 -14.01 45.14
C LYS A 22 13.41 -12.97 46.21
N ARG A 23 12.23 -12.34 46.00
CA ARG A 23 11.25 -11.76 46.96
C ARG A 23 11.56 -10.37 47.58
N PRO A 24 10.53 -9.60 48.05
CA PRO A 24 9.12 -9.97 48.28
C PRO A 24 8.06 -9.03 47.66
N LEU A 25 6.81 -9.49 47.78
CA LEU A 25 5.57 -8.74 47.61
C LEU A 25 5.50 -7.53 48.56
N SER A 26 4.84 -6.46 48.12
CA SER A 26 4.08 -5.59 49.02
C SER A 26 2.70 -5.32 48.43
N SER A 27 1.72 -5.54 49.29
CA SER A 27 0.28 -5.41 49.15
C SER A 27 -0.20 -3.97 49.36
N THR A 28 -1.53 -3.80 49.30
CA THR A 28 -2.37 -2.61 49.54
C THR A 28 -2.64 -1.80 48.26
N ASN A 29 -3.85 -1.35 47.95
CA ASN A 29 -5.11 -1.40 48.69
C ASN A 29 -6.30 -1.32 47.71
N THR A 30 -7.40 -1.92 48.16
CA THR A 30 -8.77 -1.92 47.64
C THR A 30 -9.34 -0.56 47.23
N ALA A 31 -10.12 -0.54 46.13
CA ALA A 31 -11.36 0.23 46.04
C ALA A 31 -12.31 -0.41 45.01
N SER A 32 -13.30 -1.14 45.54
CA SER A 32 -14.43 -1.71 44.81
C SER A 32 -15.45 -0.61 44.48
N ILE A 33 -15.86 -0.48 43.22
CA ILE A 33 -17.11 0.18 42.86
C ILE A 33 -18.03 -0.84 42.20
N LYS A 34 -19.06 -1.22 42.97
CA LYS A 34 -20.22 -1.98 42.50
C LYS A 34 -21.03 -1.08 41.57
N HIS A 35 -21.36 -1.55 40.37
CA HIS A 35 -22.60 -1.15 39.71
C HIS A 35 -23.36 -2.36 39.18
N LYS A 36 -24.68 -2.26 39.40
CA LYS A 36 -25.69 -3.32 39.38
C LYS A 36 -25.86 -3.93 37.99
N LYS A 37 -25.97 -5.26 38.00
CA LYS A 37 -26.66 -6.09 37.02
C LYS A 37 -28.08 -5.56 36.80
N LYS A 38 -28.45 -5.30 35.55
CA LYS A 38 -29.85 -5.34 35.09
C LYS A 38 -29.92 -6.39 33.98
N GLU A 39 -30.62 -7.47 34.28
CA GLU A 39 -31.09 -8.42 33.28
C GLU A 39 -32.25 -7.80 32.51
N SER A 40 -32.29 -8.02 31.20
CA SER A 40 -33.53 -8.08 30.44
C SER A 40 -33.36 -8.91 29.18
N VAL A 41 -34.00 -10.08 29.22
CA VAL A 41 -34.86 -10.68 28.18
C VAL A 41 -34.31 -10.78 26.76
N ILE A 42 -34.14 -12.04 26.35
CA ILE A 42 -34.05 -12.51 24.98
C ILE A 42 -35.42 -12.34 24.32
N ASP A 43 -35.48 -11.67 23.18
CA ASP A 43 -36.44 -12.05 22.14
C ASP A 43 -35.86 -11.79 20.74
N SER A 44 -36.48 -12.44 19.78
CA SER A 44 -35.99 -12.94 18.51
C SER A 44 -36.20 -11.99 17.32
N ASN A 45 -35.37 -12.17 16.28
CA ASN A 45 -35.52 -11.70 14.90
C ASN A 45 -35.54 -10.19 14.60
N GLY A 46 -34.48 -9.72 13.94
CA GLY A 46 -34.44 -8.43 13.26
C GLY A 46 -33.08 -8.18 12.63
N GLU A 47 -32.99 -8.34 11.31
CA GLU A 47 -31.84 -7.91 10.52
C GLU A 47 -31.58 -6.42 10.75
N HIS A 48 -30.40 -6.09 11.29
CA HIS A 48 -29.96 -4.72 11.48
C HIS A 48 -28.92 -4.41 10.39
N GLU A 49 -29.38 -3.86 9.27
CA GLU A 49 -28.51 -3.07 8.39
C GLU A 49 -28.08 -1.81 9.17
N SER A 50 -26.78 -1.58 9.26
CA SER A 50 -26.21 -0.44 9.97
C SER A 50 -26.32 0.83 9.09
N PRO A 51 -26.88 1.96 9.55
CA PRO A 51 -27.10 3.16 8.72
C PRO A 51 -25.85 3.97 8.34
N ASN A 52 -24.63 3.47 8.56
CA ASN A 52 -23.43 4.31 8.59
C ASN A 52 -22.65 4.44 7.26
N GLU A 53 -22.95 3.68 6.21
CA GLU A 53 -22.16 3.74 4.96
C GLU A 53 -22.54 4.91 4.04
N LYS A 54 -23.83 5.26 3.94
CA LYS A 54 -24.26 6.41 3.13
C LYS A 54 -23.80 7.73 3.72
N VAL A 55 -23.84 7.86 5.06
CA VAL A 55 -23.49 9.10 5.75
C VAL A 55 -22.01 9.43 5.60
N ILE A 56 -21.11 8.44 5.59
CA ILE A 56 -19.68 8.66 5.40
C ILE A 56 -19.37 9.10 3.96
N ASN A 57 -20.02 8.47 2.97
CA ASN A 57 -19.85 8.84 1.56
C ASN A 57 -20.37 10.25 1.28
N ASP A 58 -21.47 10.65 1.90
CA ASP A 58 -22.00 12.01 1.81
C ASP A 58 -21.14 13.01 2.62
N LEU A 59 -20.49 12.60 3.71
CA LEU A 59 -19.58 13.45 4.48
C LEU A 59 -18.26 13.71 3.74
N VAL A 60 -17.72 12.71 3.05
CA VAL A 60 -16.55 12.88 2.17
C VAL A 60 -16.89 13.81 1.01
N LYS A 61 -18.07 13.64 0.38
CA LYS A 61 -18.56 14.53 -0.68
C LYS A 61 -18.88 15.95 -0.20
N SER A 62 -19.40 16.11 1.02
CA SER A 62 -19.78 17.43 1.57
C SER A 62 -18.59 18.21 2.17
N THR A 63 -17.53 17.52 2.59
CA THR A 63 -16.26 18.18 2.99
C THR A 63 -15.59 18.87 1.80
N PHE A 64 -15.90 18.47 0.56
CA PHE A 64 -15.51 19.20 -0.65
C PHE A 64 -16.42 20.38 -1.00
N ALA A 65 -17.56 20.56 -0.30
CA ALA A 65 -18.61 21.51 -0.67
C ALA A 65 -18.93 22.58 0.39
N SER A 66 -18.21 22.65 1.51
CA SER A 66 -18.52 23.67 2.55
C SER A 66 -17.27 24.32 3.14
N ASN A 67 -16.90 25.44 2.54
CA ASN A 67 -16.31 26.58 3.24
C ASN A 67 -16.81 27.83 2.54
N ASN A 68 -17.76 28.55 3.16
CA ASN A 68 -17.84 29.99 3.02
C ASN A 68 -18.78 30.60 4.07
N GLU A 69 -18.24 31.53 4.85
CA GLU A 69 -18.80 32.87 5.02
C GLU A 69 -17.74 33.83 5.58
N ALA A 70 -17.17 34.66 4.69
CA ALA A 70 -16.83 36.07 4.90
C ALA A 70 -16.17 36.65 3.61
N SER A 71 -17.04 37.18 2.76
CA SER A 71 -16.87 38.17 1.68
C SER A 71 -15.44 38.65 1.31
N ILE A 72 -14.85 38.01 0.31
CA ILE A 72 -14.08 38.65 -0.78
C ILE A 72 -14.51 37.90 -2.05
N GLU A 73 -14.98 38.61 -3.09
CA GLU A 73 -15.40 37.98 -4.35
C GLU A 73 -14.18 37.36 -5.06
N ASP A 74 -13.98 36.06 -4.89
CA ASP A 74 -13.08 35.27 -5.74
C ASP A 74 -13.76 34.96 -7.08
N PRO A 75 -13.07 35.09 -8.22
CA PRO A 75 -13.63 34.78 -9.53
C PRO A 75 -14.02 33.29 -9.59
N PRO A 76 -15.05 32.91 -10.37
CA PRO A 76 -15.56 31.55 -10.38
C PRO A 76 -14.48 30.58 -10.88
N SER A 77 -13.94 29.79 -9.96
CA SER A 77 -13.05 28.66 -10.26
C SER A 77 -13.88 27.49 -10.82
N THR A 78 -14.45 27.68 -12.00
CA THR A 78 -15.00 26.58 -12.79
C THR A 78 -13.84 25.84 -13.45
N LYS A 79 -13.13 24.99 -12.69
CA LYS A 79 -12.33 23.93 -13.32
C LYS A 79 -13.30 23.04 -14.09
N LYS A 80 -13.27 23.15 -15.42
CA LYS A 80 -14.07 22.33 -16.33
C LYS A 80 -13.67 20.87 -16.08
N LYS A 81 -14.59 20.08 -15.52
CA LYS A 81 -14.38 18.65 -15.22
C LYS A 81 -13.93 17.92 -16.48
N LEU A 82 -12.81 17.20 -16.40
CA LEU A 82 -12.29 16.43 -17.52
C LEU A 82 -13.06 15.11 -17.60
N VAL A 83 -13.78 14.91 -18.70
CA VAL A 83 -14.44 13.62 -18.99
C VAL A 83 -13.46 12.76 -19.75
N TRP A 84 -13.35 11.49 -19.35
CA TRP A 84 -12.51 10.52 -20.06
C TRP A 84 -12.83 10.49 -21.56
N ASN A 85 -11.79 10.62 -22.38
CA ASN A 85 -11.90 10.45 -23.82
C ASN A 85 -11.45 9.05 -24.20
N ASP A 86 -12.28 8.30 -24.90
CA ASP A 86 -11.93 6.95 -25.33
C ASP A 86 -10.76 6.88 -26.33
N LYS A 87 -10.33 8.02 -26.89
CA LYS A 87 -9.11 8.11 -27.69
C LYS A 87 -7.84 8.35 -26.87
N TRP A 88 -7.97 8.63 -25.57
CA TRP A 88 -6.82 8.67 -24.68
C TRP A 88 -6.27 7.28 -24.43
N LEU A 89 -4.96 7.22 -24.16
CA LEU A 89 -4.21 5.97 -24.15
C LEU A 89 -4.15 5.27 -25.54
N GLU A 90 -4.58 5.92 -26.63
CA GLU A 90 -4.24 5.47 -27.99
C GLU A 90 -2.73 5.70 -28.22
N PHE A 91 -2.04 4.65 -28.63
CA PHE A 91 -0.58 4.50 -28.67
C PHE A 91 0.22 5.79 -28.87
N LYS A 92 0.77 6.34 -27.78
CA LYS A 92 1.97 7.16 -27.85
C LYS A 92 3.15 6.22 -28.14
N GLU A 93 3.86 6.44 -29.24
CA GLU A 93 5.05 5.68 -29.58
C GLU A 93 6.08 5.75 -28.43
N ALA A 94 6.67 4.59 -28.13
CA ALA A 94 7.86 4.37 -27.30
C ALA A 94 7.98 5.22 -26.03
N GLN A 95 7.15 4.95 -25.02
CA GLN A 95 7.48 5.37 -23.67
C GLN A 95 8.72 4.62 -23.18
N THR A 96 9.75 5.38 -22.83
CA THR A 96 11.02 4.81 -22.38
C THR A 96 10.92 4.56 -20.88
N LEU A 97 10.87 3.28 -20.48
CA LEU A 97 11.01 2.89 -19.09
C LEU A 97 12.49 2.98 -18.71
N GLU A 98 12.84 3.90 -17.83
CA GLU A 98 14.17 3.95 -17.23
C GLU A 98 14.35 2.71 -16.35
N GLU A 99 15.35 1.89 -16.67
CA GLU A 99 15.65 0.69 -15.89
C GLU A 99 16.72 0.97 -14.83
N ILE A 100 16.34 0.81 -13.57
CA ILE A 100 17.20 0.99 -12.40
C ILE A 100 17.43 -0.37 -11.77
N LYS A 101 18.62 -0.92 -12.00
CA LYS A 101 19.06 -2.14 -11.33
C LYS A 101 19.37 -1.82 -9.88
N ILE A 102 18.56 -2.39 -8.99
CA ILE A 102 18.65 -2.16 -7.55
C ILE A 102 19.64 -3.13 -6.91
N ASP A 103 19.65 -4.38 -7.39
CA ASP A 103 20.69 -5.39 -7.14
C ASP A 103 20.79 -6.38 -8.32
N THR A 104 21.45 -7.53 -8.12
CA THR A 104 21.66 -8.54 -9.16
C THR A 104 20.38 -9.25 -9.63
N GLN A 105 19.33 -9.27 -8.81
CA GLN A 105 18.07 -9.99 -9.05
C GLN A 105 16.82 -9.08 -8.98
N SER A 106 16.99 -7.81 -8.60
CA SER A 106 15.90 -6.86 -8.37
C SER A 106 16.06 -5.61 -9.24
N THR A 107 14.99 -5.27 -9.95
CA THR A 107 14.96 -4.13 -10.87
C THR A 107 13.71 -3.29 -10.62
N VAL A 108 13.87 -1.97 -10.68
CA VAL A 108 12.77 -1.02 -10.80
C VAL A 108 12.79 -0.43 -12.21
N LYS A 109 11.65 -0.43 -12.89
CA LYS A 109 11.46 0.39 -14.09
C LYS A 109 10.63 1.61 -13.74
N TRP A 110 11.04 2.78 -14.23
CA TRP A 110 10.46 4.06 -13.86
C TRP A 110 10.11 4.89 -15.11
N CYS A 111 8.93 5.47 -15.14
CA CYS A 111 8.50 6.42 -16.17
C CYS A 111 7.67 7.55 -15.51
N PRO A 112 8.22 8.77 -15.40
CA PRO A 112 7.57 9.88 -14.70
C PRO A 112 6.31 10.42 -15.41
N ASP A 113 6.19 10.17 -16.71
CA ASP A 113 5.17 10.73 -17.62
C ASP A 113 4.48 9.63 -18.46
N PHE A 114 4.23 8.47 -17.83
CA PHE A 114 3.60 7.30 -18.45
C PHE A 114 2.20 7.58 -19.00
N ILE A 115 1.43 8.46 -18.39
CA ILE A 115 0.25 9.06 -19.03
C ILE A 115 0.34 10.57 -18.86
N SER A 116 -0.25 11.33 -19.79
CA SER A 116 -0.19 12.79 -19.66
C SER A 116 -0.95 13.26 -18.42
N LYS A 117 -0.67 14.49 -18.00
CA LYS A 117 -1.34 15.09 -16.87
C LYS A 117 -2.86 15.11 -17.06
N GLU A 118 -3.34 15.40 -18.27
CA GLU A 118 -4.76 15.46 -18.62
C GLU A 118 -5.41 14.07 -18.54
N GLU A 119 -4.72 13.04 -19.06
CA GLU A 119 -5.17 11.65 -18.98
C GLU A 119 -5.26 11.18 -17.51
N GLY A 120 -4.24 11.54 -16.71
CA GLY A 120 -4.18 11.23 -15.29
C GLY A 120 -5.25 11.96 -14.46
N ASP A 121 -5.47 13.26 -14.73
CA ASP A 121 -6.51 14.04 -14.06
C ASP A 121 -7.91 13.49 -14.38
N ALA A 122 -8.18 13.13 -15.63
CA ALA A 122 -9.48 12.56 -16.00
C ALA A 122 -9.71 11.16 -15.42
N LEU A 123 -8.66 10.33 -15.39
CA LEU A 123 -8.77 9.02 -14.74
C LEU A 123 -8.97 9.16 -13.23
N PHE A 124 -8.31 10.15 -12.60
CA PHE A 124 -8.51 10.46 -11.19
C PHE A 124 -9.98 10.81 -10.91
N ASP A 125 -10.55 11.76 -11.66
CA ASP A 125 -11.94 12.19 -11.51
C ASP A 125 -12.92 11.02 -11.73
N HIS A 126 -12.69 10.22 -12.79
CA HIS A 126 -13.48 9.01 -13.07
C HIS A 126 -13.49 8.03 -11.89
N LEU A 127 -12.32 7.73 -11.31
CA LEU A 127 -12.21 6.77 -10.22
C LEU A 127 -12.80 7.30 -8.91
N MET A 128 -12.71 8.60 -8.64
CA MET A 128 -13.35 9.23 -7.48
C MET A 128 -14.88 9.14 -7.53
N GLU A 129 -15.46 9.01 -8.72
CA GLU A 129 -16.91 8.91 -8.92
C GLU A 129 -17.42 7.47 -8.95
N GLU A 130 -16.67 6.59 -9.60
CA GLU A 130 -17.07 5.19 -9.82
C GLU A 130 -16.79 4.27 -8.62
N LEU A 131 -15.76 4.57 -7.83
CA LEU A 131 -15.31 3.66 -6.78
C LEU A 131 -15.92 3.99 -5.41
N ASN A 132 -16.32 2.93 -4.70
CA ASN A 132 -16.60 3.01 -3.28
C ASN A 132 -15.33 2.72 -2.48
N PHE A 133 -14.71 3.77 -1.94
CA PHE A 133 -13.49 3.66 -1.13
C PHE A 133 -13.81 3.35 0.33
N GLU A 134 -13.22 2.28 0.86
CA GLU A 134 -13.51 1.83 2.23
C GLU A 134 -12.27 1.80 3.11
N HIS A 135 -12.51 1.91 4.42
CA HIS A 135 -11.51 1.58 5.41
C HIS A 135 -11.33 0.07 5.48
N THR A 136 -10.22 -0.41 4.93
CA THR A 136 -9.81 -1.80 5.16
C THR A 136 -9.26 -1.94 6.57
N GLU A 137 -9.82 -2.89 7.31
CA GLU A 137 -9.44 -3.23 8.68
C GLU A 137 -8.47 -4.42 8.67
N ILE A 138 -7.36 -4.29 9.37
CA ILE A 138 -6.41 -5.39 9.58
C ILE A 138 -6.31 -5.73 11.07
N SER A 139 -6.00 -7.00 11.38
CA SER A 139 -5.70 -7.40 12.75
C SER A 139 -4.23 -7.12 13.07
N MET A 140 -3.98 -6.19 13.99
CA MET A 140 -2.65 -5.91 14.53
C MET A 140 -2.64 -6.21 16.02
N TYR A 141 -1.77 -7.13 16.44
CA TYR A 141 -1.67 -7.58 17.84
C TYR A 141 -3.01 -8.04 18.43
N GLY A 142 -3.85 -8.69 17.61
CA GLY A 142 -5.17 -9.18 18.01
C GLY A 142 -6.24 -8.08 18.10
N LYS A 143 -5.96 -6.85 17.68
CA LYS A 143 -6.94 -5.75 17.63
C LYS A 143 -7.20 -5.31 16.20
N PRO A 144 -8.45 -5.01 15.84
CA PRO A 144 -8.77 -4.38 14.57
C PRO A 144 -8.17 -2.97 14.49
N VAL A 145 -7.49 -2.68 13.39
CA VAL A 145 -6.91 -1.37 13.09
C VAL A 145 -7.25 -0.99 11.65
N ASN A 146 -7.83 0.20 11.47
CA ASN A 146 -8.06 0.75 10.14
C ASN A 146 -6.74 1.13 9.50
N LEU A 147 -6.56 0.73 8.24
CA LEU A 147 -5.45 1.21 7.45
C LEU A 147 -5.54 2.75 7.29
N PRO A 148 -4.41 3.47 7.38
CA PRO A 148 -4.36 4.92 7.25
C PRO A 148 -4.36 5.33 5.76
N ARG A 149 -5.33 4.80 5.03
CA ARG A 149 -5.68 5.06 3.62
C ARG A 149 -6.97 4.31 3.31
N LEU A 150 -7.71 4.75 2.31
CA LEU A 150 -8.88 4.03 1.82
C LEU A 150 -8.48 3.11 0.66
N GLN A 151 -9.24 2.03 0.48
CA GLN A 151 -8.97 1.07 -0.58
C GLN A 151 -10.24 0.68 -1.35
N SER A 152 -10.04 0.29 -2.60
CA SER A 152 -10.99 -0.40 -3.46
C SER A 152 -10.19 -1.29 -4.41
N TRP A 153 -10.84 -2.08 -5.26
CA TRP A 153 -10.12 -2.98 -6.16
C TRP A 153 -10.93 -3.38 -7.38
N PHE A 154 -10.22 -3.64 -8.47
CA PHE A 154 -10.76 -4.18 -9.72
C PHE A 154 -10.29 -5.60 -9.95
N ALA A 155 -11.17 -6.44 -10.48
CA ALA A 155 -10.86 -7.77 -11.00
C ALA A 155 -11.97 -8.20 -11.97
N GLU A 156 -11.74 -9.30 -12.70
CA GLU A 156 -12.81 -9.95 -13.45
C GLU A 156 -13.90 -10.49 -12.51
N GLU A 157 -15.11 -10.67 -13.05
CA GLU A 157 -16.22 -11.21 -12.27
C GLU A 157 -15.91 -12.65 -11.81
N GLY A 158 -16.18 -12.92 -10.53
CA GLY A 158 -15.96 -14.25 -9.94
C GLY A 158 -14.52 -14.54 -9.53
N LEU A 159 -13.57 -13.63 -9.77
CA LEU A 159 -12.22 -13.78 -9.24
C LEU A 159 -12.24 -13.71 -7.70
N VAL A 160 -11.68 -14.73 -7.05
CA VAL A 160 -11.51 -14.76 -5.59
C VAL A 160 -10.02 -14.72 -5.27
N VAL A 161 -9.56 -13.59 -4.75
CA VAL A 161 -8.19 -13.43 -4.25
C VAL A 161 -8.20 -13.66 -2.75
N LYS A 162 -7.63 -14.78 -2.29
CA LYS A 162 -7.79 -15.23 -0.89
C LYS A 162 -6.99 -14.37 0.11
N GLU A 163 -5.94 -13.72 -0.36
CA GLU A 163 -4.98 -12.97 0.44
C GLU A 163 -5.31 -11.47 0.50
N LEU A 164 -6.40 -11.03 -0.13
CA LEU A 164 -6.86 -9.64 -0.02
C LEU A 164 -7.60 -9.43 1.30
N PHE A 165 -7.28 -8.32 1.97
CA PHE A 165 -7.94 -7.92 3.23
C PHE A 165 -9.26 -7.18 2.99
N GLN A 166 -9.58 -6.84 1.74
CA GLN A 166 -10.77 -6.10 1.37
C GLN A 166 -12.02 -6.98 1.53
N LYS A 167 -13.04 -6.45 2.22
CA LYS A 167 -14.33 -7.13 2.41
C LYS A 167 -15.32 -6.81 1.29
N GLN A 168 -15.16 -5.69 0.61
CA GLN A 168 -15.99 -5.32 -0.55
C GLN A 168 -15.79 -6.27 -1.73
N LYS A 169 -16.87 -6.48 -2.50
CA LYS A 169 -16.81 -7.13 -3.80
C LYS A 169 -15.91 -6.32 -4.76
N GLN A 170 -15.23 -7.01 -5.67
CA GLN A 170 -14.48 -6.33 -6.72
C GLN A 170 -15.37 -5.44 -7.58
N HIS A 171 -14.82 -4.32 -8.04
CA HIS A 171 -15.36 -3.60 -9.18
C HIS A 171 -14.96 -4.30 -10.47
N ILE A 172 -15.87 -4.32 -11.45
CA ILE A 172 -15.55 -4.76 -12.82
C ILE A 172 -14.79 -3.65 -13.54
N TRP A 173 -13.83 -4.04 -14.38
CA TRP A 173 -13.02 -3.11 -15.15
C TRP A 173 -13.87 -2.16 -15.99
N THR A 174 -13.79 -0.86 -15.66
CA THR A 174 -14.36 0.22 -16.49
C THR A 174 -13.54 0.38 -17.79
N SER A 175 -14.10 1.03 -18.82
CA SER A 175 -13.38 1.28 -20.09
C SER A 175 -12.00 1.94 -19.87
N PRO A 176 -11.86 3.02 -19.06
CA PRO A 176 -10.56 3.64 -18.80
C PRO A 176 -9.56 2.67 -18.15
N MET A 177 -10.01 1.92 -17.14
CA MET A 177 -9.15 0.98 -16.41
C MET A 177 -8.74 -0.22 -17.27
N ARG A 178 -9.63 -0.71 -18.15
CA ARG A 178 -9.30 -1.77 -19.10
C ARG A 178 -8.24 -1.32 -20.10
N LYS A 179 -8.33 -0.07 -20.61
CA LYS A 179 -7.30 0.49 -21.50
C LYS A 179 -5.94 0.61 -20.82
N LEU A 180 -5.92 1.16 -19.60
CA LEU A 180 -4.71 1.26 -18.80
C LEU A 180 -4.08 -0.12 -18.54
N LYS A 181 -4.91 -1.10 -18.16
CA LYS A 181 -4.49 -2.50 -17.99
C LYS A 181 -3.85 -3.04 -19.27
N THR A 182 -4.55 -2.99 -20.40
CA THR A 182 -4.04 -3.50 -21.68
C THR A 182 -2.74 -2.82 -22.12
N GLN A 183 -2.57 -1.52 -21.85
CA GLN A 183 -1.30 -0.84 -22.12
C GLN A 183 -0.16 -1.38 -21.26
N LEU A 184 -0.37 -1.55 -19.96
CA LEU A 184 0.63 -2.10 -19.06
C LEU A 184 0.99 -3.53 -19.47
N GLU A 185 0.01 -4.34 -19.86
CA GLU A 185 0.21 -5.72 -20.31
C GLU A 185 1.07 -5.78 -21.58
N LYS A 186 0.76 -4.92 -22.56
CA LYS A 186 1.57 -4.82 -23.79
C LYS A 186 2.98 -4.32 -23.51
N LEU A 187 3.14 -3.31 -22.65
CA LEU A 187 4.43 -2.72 -22.33
C LEU A 187 5.34 -3.69 -21.58
N LEU A 188 4.76 -4.51 -20.69
CA LEU A 188 5.51 -5.38 -19.79
C LEU A 188 5.56 -6.84 -20.27
N GLY A 189 4.78 -7.21 -21.29
CA GLY A 189 4.69 -8.58 -21.78
C GLY A 189 4.16 -9.54 -20.72
N ALA A 190 3.21 -9.08 -19.90
CA ALA A 190 2.66 -9.82 -18.78
C ALA A 190 1.15 -9.54 -18.64
N GLU A 191 0.44 -10.40 -17.92
CA GLU A 191 -1.00 -10.22 -17.64
C GLU A 191 -1.20 -9.82 -16.18
N PHE A 192 -2.24 -9.02 -15.92
CA PHE A 192 -2.63 -8.63 -14.56
C PHE A 192 -4.02 -9.16 -14.25
N ASP A 193 -4.18 -9.83 -13.11
CA ASP A 193 -5.45 -10.41 -12.68
C ASP A 193 -6.35 -9.38 -11.98
N TYR A 194 -5.72 -8.50 -11.20
CA TYR A 194 -6.42 -7.51 -10.38
C TYR A 194 -5.61 -6.22 -10.23
N CYS A 195 -6.31 -5.16 -9.86
CA CYS A 195 -5.71 -3.87 -9.48
C CYS A 195 -6.22 -3.46 -8.10
N LEU A 196 -5.30 -3.34 -7.13
CA LEU A 196 -5.60 -2.74 -5.85
C LEU A 196 -5.50 -1.21 -5.95
N VAL A 197 -6.58 -0.52 -5.61
CA VAL A 197 -6.67 0.95 -5.64
C VAL A 197 -6.50 1.46 -4.22
N ASN A 198 -5.53 2.35 -4.01
CA ASN A 198 -5.31 3.01 -2.73
C ASN A 198 -5.56 4.51 -2.86
N LEU A 199 -6.48 5.05 -2.08
CA LEU A 199 -6.71 6.48 -1.95
C LEU A 199 -6.04 7.00 -0.66
N TYR A 200 -5.05 7.86 -0.85
CA TYR A 200 -4.45 8.68 0.20
C TYR A 200 -5.16 10.02 0.16
N ARG A 201 -5.97 10.32 1.17
CA ARG A 201 -6.81 11.53 1.18
C ARG A 201 -5.97 12.81 1.27
N ASP A 202 -4.84 12.71 1.96
CA ASP A 202 -3.86 13.78 2.15
C ASP A 202 -2.48 13.21 2.52
N GLY A 203 -1.59 14.07 3.01
CA GLY A 203 -0.27 13.73 3.53
C GLY A 203 -0.25 12.99 4.86
N ASN A 204 -1.38 12.88 5.58
CA ASN A 204 -1.48 12.12 6.82
C ASN A 204 -1.70 10.64 6.57
N ASP A 205 -2.36 10.29 5.45
CA ASP A 205 -2.46 8.93 4.96
C ASP A 205 -1.10 8.42 4.44
N TYR A 206 -0.81 7.14 4.72
CA TYR A 206 0.50 6.53 4.49
C TYR A 206 0.43 5.00 4.41
N ILE A 207 1.56 4.40 4.03
CA ILE A 207 1.79 2.96 4.16
C ILE A 207 3.23 2.76 4.64
N ASN A 208 3.40 2.01 5.72
CA ASN A 208 4.72 1.67 6.25
C ASN A 208 5.48 0.75 5.28
N PHE A 209 6.78 0.60 5.50
CA PHE A 209 7.60 -0.34 4.74
C PHE A 209 7.02 -1.76 4.75
N HIS A 210 6.64 -2.25 3.57
CA HIS A 210 6.04 -3.55 3.33
C HIS A 210 6.51 -4.12 1.97
N ALA A 211 6.11 -5.35 1.66
CA ALA A 211 6.31 -5.97 0.36
C ALA A 211 4.99 -6.59 -0.09
N ASP A 212 4.76 -6.62 -1.40
CA ASP A 212 3.55 -7.17 -2.03
C ASP A 212 3.69 -8.68 -2.17
N ASN A 213 3.47 -9.39 -1.07
CA ASN A 213 3.74 -10.82 -0.96
C ASN A 213 2.72 -11.69 -1.68
N GLU A 214 1.55 -11.11 -1.97
CA GLU A 214 0.46 -11.67 -2.74
C GLU A 214 0.71 -11.63 -4.25
N ALA A 215 1.70 -10.84 -4.71
CA ALA A 215 2.07 -10.75 -6.11
C ALA A 215 3.06 -11.85 -6.49
N LYS A 216 2.95 -12.37 -7.72
CA LYS A 216 3.86 -13.39 -8.25
C LYS A 216 5.24 -12.81 -8.56
N ASP A 217 5.35 -11.99 -9.62
CA ASP A 217 6.65 -11.54 -10.13
C ASP A 217 6.69 -10.05 -10.50
N ILE A 218 5.62 -9.52 -11.09
CA ILE A 218 5.56 -8.14 -11.60
C ILE A 218 4.49 -7.36 -10.85
N VAL A 219 4.89 -6.19 -10.33
CA VAL A 219 3.96 -5.22 -9.76
C VAL A 219 4.10 -3.91 -10.52
N ALA A 220 3.04 -3.47 -11.20
CA ALA A 220 2.99 -2.18 -11.87
C ALA A 220 2.13 -1.20 -11.07
N SER A 221 2.69 -0.03 -10.76
CA SER A 221 2.06 0.97 -9.90
C SER A 221 1.96 2.31 -10.61
N VAL A 222 0.73 2.71 -10.95
CA VAL A 222 0.42 4.01 -11.58
C VAL A 222 -0.07 5.00 -10.53
N THR A 223 0.44 6.22 -10.56
CA THR A 223 0.08 7.29 -9.62
C THR A 223 -0.79 8.35 -10.28
N LEU A 224 -1.85 8.75 -9.59
CA LEU A 224 -2.76 9.81 -10.01
C LEU A 224 -2.90 10.87 -8.91
N GLY A 225 -3.05 12.14 -9.29
CA GLY A 225 -3.26 13.25 -8.36
C GLY A 225 -1.98 13.73 -7.66
N ALA A 226 -2.04 13.94 -6.35
CA ALA A 226 -0.96 14.59 -5.60
C ALA A 226 0.36 13.82 -5.66
N THR A 227 1.46 14.57 -5.81
CA THR A 227 2.81 14.03 -5.82
C THR A 227 3.23 13.56 -4.43
N ARG A 228 3.80 12.36 -4.32
CA ARG A 228 4.26 11.78 -3.05
C ARG A 228 5.57 11.03 -3.21
N LYS A 229 6.34 10.97 -2.14
CA LYS A 229 7.54 10.12 -2.07
C LYS A 229 7.15 8.64 -2.07
N PHE A 230 7.92 7.85 -2.78
CA PHE A 230 7.92 6.41 -2.73
C PHE A 230 9.33 5.93 -2.39
N LEU A 231 9.46 5.32 -1.21
CA LEU A 231 10.75 4.88 -0.70
C LEU A 231 10.87 3.37 -0.87
N VAL A 232 12.03 2.91 -1.33
CA VAL A 232 12.38 1.49 -1.47
C VAL A 232 13.61 1.24 -0.62
N ARG A 233 13.55 0.27 0.31
CA ARG A 233 14.61 -0.01 1.27
C ARG A 233 14.86 -1.51 1.41
N HIS A 234 16.13 -1.90 1.41
CA HIS A 234 16.54 -3.30 1.49
C HIS A 234 16.21 -3.90 2.87
N ILE A 235 15.84 -5.19 2.91
CA ILE A 235 15.45 -5.89 4.16
C ILE A 235 16.55 -5.90 5.22
N SER A 236 17.84 -5.79 4.84
CA SER A 236 18.95 -5.73 5.80
C SER A 236 18.93 -4.47 6.69
N CYS A 237 18.17 -3.45 6.31
CA CYS A 237 17.99 -2.24 7.11
C CYS A 237 16.98 -2.44 8.24
N PHE A 238 16.28 -3.58 8.25
CA PHE A 238 15.30 -3.94 9.25
C PHE A 238 15.89 -5.03 10.16
N GLY A 239 15.51 -5.04 11.43
CA GLY A 239 16.00 -6.04 12.39
C GLY A 239 15.69 -7.49 11.96
N LYS A 240 16.37 -8.46 12.59
CA LYS A 240 16.33 -9.91 12.24
C LYS A 240 14.92 -10.52 12.10
N SER A 241 13.88 -9.91 12.68
CA SER A 241 12.49 -10.34 12.52
C SER A 241 11.89 -10.11 11.12
N HIS A 242 12.55 -9.29 10.29
CA HIS A 242 12.06 -8.92 8.96
C HIS A 242 12.79 -9.62 7.81
N THR A 243 13.86 -10.35 8.12
CA THR A 243 14.49 -11.25 7.17
C THR A 243 13.67 -12.52 7.09
N ARG A 244 13.10 -12.80 5.91
CA ARG A 244 12.54 -14.11 5.61
C ARG A 244 13.62 -15.19 5.68
N LYS A 245 13.18 -16.45 5.69
CA LYS A 245 13.99 -17.69 5.82
C LYS A 245 15.22 -17.79 4.90
N ARG A 246 15.40 -16.90 3.93
CA ARG A 246 16.54 -16.86 3.00
C ARG A 246 17.39 -15.62 3.27
N LYS A 247 18.69 -15.84 3.51
CA LYS A 247 19.67 -14.74 3.47
C LYS A 247 19.74 -14.21 2.03
N PRO A 248 19.80 -12.88 1.84
CA PRO A 248 20.15 -12.31 0.54
C PRO A 248 21.46 -12.93 0.05
N LEU A 249 21.54 -13.28 -1.24
CA LEU A 249 22.78 -13.80 -1.82
C LEU A 249 23.90 -12.77 -1.77
N THR A 250 23.56 -11.49 -1.86
CA THR A 250 24.47 -10.36 -1.82
C THR A 250 23.86 -9.23 -0.99
N THR A 251 24.70 -8.37 -0.41
CA THR A 251 24.25 -7.10 0.17
C THR A 251 24.43 -5.99 -0.87
N PRO A 252 23.38 -5.22 -1.20
CA PRO A 252 23.50 -4.15 -2.18
C PRO A 252 24.32 -2.98 -1.62
N ASP A 253 25.06 -2.29 -2.50
CA ASP A 253 25.89 -1.13 -2.15
C ASP A 253 25.03 0.04 -1.66
N LYS A 254 23.94 0.32 -2.38
CA LYS A 254 22.92 1.29 -2.00
C LYS A 254 21.71 0.56 -1.43
N LYS A 255 21.33 0.90 -0.20
CA LYS A 255 20.27 0.19 0.55
C LYS A 255 18.91 0.89 0.56
N GLU A 256 18.83 2.08 -0.02
CA GLU A 256 17.60 2.88 -0.08
C GLU A 256 17.53 3.75 -1.34
N TYR A 257 16.35 3.82 -1.93
CA TYR A 257 16.02 4.61 -3.11
C TYR A 257 14.76 5.43 -2.82
N GLU A 258 14.69 6.64 -3.36
CA GLU A 258 13.53 7.52 -3.28
C GLU A 258 13.10 7.89 -4.70
N PHE A 259 11.80 7.77 -4.96
CA PHE A 259 11.14 8.17 -6.20
C PHE A 259 10.07 9.20 -5.88
N LEU A 260 10.02 10.29 -6.63
CA LEU A 260 8.95 11.28 -6.50
C LEU A 260 7.86 10.95 -7.51
N LEU A 261 6.78 10.31 -7.04
CA LEU A 261 5.71 9.83 -7.91
C LEU A 261 4.70 10.94 -8.17
N THR A 262 4.69 11.47 -9.39
CA THR A 262 3.79 12.52 -9.88
C THR A 262 2.53 11.96 -10.51
N ASN A 263 1.55 12.82 -10.78
CA ASN A 263 0.37 12.45 -11.58
C ASN A 263 0.81 11.88 -12.94
N GLY A 264 0.27 10.72 -13.28
CA GLY A 264 0.54 10.01 -14.53
C GLY A 264 1.82 9.19 -14.54
N SER A 265 2.55 9.09 -13.43
CA SER A 265 3.78 8.31 -13.37
C SER A 265 3.55 6.80 -13.17
N LEU A 266 4.47 5.99 -13.69
CA LEU A 266 4.49 4.53 -13.56
C LEU A 266 5.80 4.07 -12.93
N ILE A 267 5.70 3.28 -11.85
CA ILE A 267 6.81 2.50 -11.31
C ILE A 267 6.49 1.01 -11.38
N VAL A 268 7.44 0.21 -11.88
CA VAL A 268 7.30 -1.24 -12.00
C VAL A 268 8.37 -1.91 -11.17
N MET A 269 7.98 -2.81 -10.29
CA MET A 269 8.88 -3.61 -9.44
C MET A 269 8.96 -5.03 -10.02
N LEU A 270 10.19 -5.48 -10.31
CA LEU A 270 10.49 -6.74 -10.99
C LEU A 270 11.49 -7.59 -10.21
N GLY A 271 11.46 -8.90 -10.46
CA GLY A 271 12.40 -9.85 -9.89
C GLY A 271 12.21 -10.03 -8.38
N ASP A 272 13.30 -10.10 -7.61
CA ASP A 272 13.24 -10.39 -6.18
C ASP A 272 12.85 -9.18 -5.30
N MET A 273 12.29 -8.13 -5.90
CA MET A 273 11.86 -6.92 -5.19
C MET A 273 10.94 -7.24 -4.01
N GLN A 274 9.94 -8.10 -4.18
CA GLN A 274 9.00 -8.44 -3.08
C GLN A 274 9.61 -9.39 -2.03
N GLN A 275 10.81 -9.93 -2.29
CA GLN A 275 11.52 -10.81 -1.36
C GLN A 275 12.53 -10.05 -0.50
N TYR A 276 13.33 -9.17 -1.11
CA TYR A 276 14.48 -8.51 -0.46
C TYR A 276 14.34 -7.00 -0.30
N TRP A 277 13.30 -6.41 -0.88
CA TRP A 277 13.06 -4.98 -0.79
C TRP A 277 11.69 -4.71 -0.20
N LYS A 278 11.60 -3.61 0.56
CA LYS A 278 10.35 -3.10 1.08
C LYS A 278 10.12 -1.71 0.56
N HIS A 279 8.86 -1.36 0.35
CA HIS A 279 8.50 -0.05 -0.13
C HIS A 279 7.47 0.63 0.78
N SER A 280 7.43 1.96 0.72
CA SER A 280 6.55 2.79 1.56
C SER A 280 6.16 4.10 0.87
N VAL A 281 5.01 4.63 1.29
CA VAL A 281 4.62 6.03 1.03
C VAL A 281 4.57 6.71 2.41
N PRO A 282 5.57 7.52 2.78
CA PRO A 282 5.68 8.10 4.12
C PRO A 282 4.66 9.22 4.33
N LYS A 283 4.41 9.60 5.59
CA LYS A 283 3.62 10.79 5.91
C LYS A 283 4.32 12.05 5.43
N GLU A 284 3.56 12.93 4.76
CA GLU A 284 4.04 14.20 4.22
C GLU A 284 3.04 15.31 4.56
N LYS A 285 3.03 15.77 5.83
CA LYS A 285 2.01 16.69 6.39
C LYS A 285 1.72 17.97 5.59
N LYS A 286 2.60 18.36 4.67
CA LYS A 286 2.42 19.53 3.80
C LYS A 286 1.52 19.24 2.60
N VAL A 287 1.34 17.98 2.22
CA VAL A 287 0.47 17.58 1.11
C VAL A 287 -0.97 17.58 1.59
N GLN A 288 -1.80 18.44 1.01
CA GLN A 288 -3.23 18.56 1.34
C GLN A 288 -4.15 17.94 0.27
N ALA A 289 -3.60 17.66 -0.92
CA ALA A 289 -4.36 17.13 -2.03
C ALA A 289 -4.36 15.57 -2.01
N PRO A 290 -5.44 14.95 -2.50
CA PRO A 290 -5.54 13.49 -2.56
C PRO A 290 -4.66 12.87 -3.64
N ARG A 291 -4.31 11.60 -3.44
CA ARG A 291 -3.56 10.76 -4.38
C ARG A 291 -4.23 9.41 -4.51
N ILE A 292 -4.45 8.95 -5.74
CA ILE A 292 -4.82 7.57 -6.05
C ILE A 292 -3.59 6.81 -6.53
N ASN A 293 -3.43 5.58 -6.06
CA ASN A 293 -2.42 4.64 -6.54
C ASN A 293 -3.10 3.38 -7.05
N LEU A 294 -2.79 3.00 -8.28
CA LEU A 294 -3.29 1.80 -8.94
C LEU A 294 -2.18 0.76 -8.97
N THR A 295 -2.32 -0.32 -8.20
CA THR A 295 -1.33 -1.40 -8.14
C THR A 295 -1.84 -2.64 -8.86
N PHE A 296 -1.36 -2.86 -10.09
CA PHE A 296 -1.67 -4.01 -10.92
C PHE A 296 -0.77 -5.19 -10.59
N ARG A 297 -1.38 -6.38 -10.41
CA ARG A 297 -0.70 -7.58 -9.94
C ARG A 297 -1.27 -8.84 -10.60
N THR A 298 -0.41 -9.83 -10.73
CA THR A 298 -0.77 -11.22 -11.03
C THR A 298 -0.79 -12.01 -9.73
N MET A 299 -1.79 -12.86 -9.54
CA MET A 299 -1.85 -13.77 -8.41
C MET A 299 -0.73 -14.81 -8.50
N GLN A 300 -0.27 -15.29 -7.34
CA GLN A 300 0.58 -16.48 -7.30
C GLN A 300 -0.22 -17.72 -7.68
N ASP A 301 0.34 -18.57 -8.54
CA ASP A 301 -0.19 -19.92 -8.75
C ASP A 301 -0.13 -20.67 -7.41
N LYS A 302 -1.21 -21.38 -7.06
CA LYS A 302 -1.27 -22.19 -5.84
C LYS A 302 -0.40 -23.44 -5.91
#